data_AF-A0A7L9BL07-F1
#
_entry.id   AF-A0A7L9BL07-F1
#
_cell.length_a   1.000
_cell.length_b   1.000
_cell.length_c   1.000
_cell.angle_alpha   90.00
_cell.angle_beta   90.00
_cell.angle_gamma   90.00
#
_symmetry.space_group_name_H-M   'P 1'
#
loop_
_entity.id
_entity.type
_entity.pdbx_description
1 polymer ?
#
loop_
_entity_poly.entity_id
_entity_poly.type
_entity_poly.pdbx_seq_one_letter_code
_entity_poly.pdbx_strand_id
1 'polypeptide(L)'
;MPLQTATRRYWIPLAAQTLGAALLVWKSIPVYREFIEARIPDVPRGVLYAWAFIGMGLVHAAYWPNLRSTPPVGPLPMPVLGHLVQFASRLGLVFVGAFFSVVFLIHYHRLDLDLERRLMALLVLFAFFCYSKELDRLGLALIDPPRRPE
;
A
#
# COMPACT_ATOMS: atom_id res chain seq x y z
N MET A 1 25.82 -19.66 1.13
CA MET A 1 24.40 -19.81 0.74
C MET A 1 23.32 -19.24 1.71
N PRO A 2 23.59 -18.49 2.80
CA PRO A 2 22.51 -17.90 3.63
C PRO A 2 21.99 -16.53 3.14
N LEU A 3 22.71 -15.87 2.22
CA LEU A 3 22.34 -14.54 1.71
C LEU A 3 21.13 -14.56 0.75
N GLN A 4 21.01 -15.60 -0.08
CA GLN A 4 19.87 -15.73 -1.01
C GLN A 4 18.55 -16.00 -0.29
N THR A 5 18.58 -16.78 0.80
CA THR A 5 17.36 -17.09 1.58
C THR A 5 16.87 -15.88 2.36
N ALA A 6 17.76 -15.07 2.94
CA ALA A 6 17.40 -13.80 3.58
C ALA A 6 16.82 -12.79 2.57
N THR A 7 17.44 -12.70 1.39
CA THR A 7 17.00 -11.81 0.31
C THR A 7 15.59 -12.18 -0.16
N ARG A 8 15.35 -13.45 -0.45
CA ARG A 8 14.05 -13.96 -0.90
C ARG A 8 12.95 -13.82 0.17
N ARG A 9 13.30 -13.99 1.46
CA ARG A 9 12.38 -13.80 2.59
C ARG A 9 11.85 -12.37 2.71
N TYR A 10 12.62 -11.37 2.25
CA TYR A 10 12.19 -9.97 2.24
C TYR A 10 11.44 -9.58 0.96
N TRP A 11 11.95 -9.98 -0.20
CA TRP A 11 11.37 -9.54 -1.48
C TRP A 11 10.01 -10.17 -1.78
N ILE A 12 9.76 -11.42 -1.37
CA ILE A 12 8.46 -12.08 -1.57
C ILE A 12 7.32 -11.31 -0.87
N PRO A 13 7.40 -11.04 0.46
CA PRO A 13 6.34 -10.28 1.12
C PRO A 13 6.26 -8.85 0.61
N LEU A 14 7.36 -8.20 0.25
CA LEU A 14 7.31 -6.86 -0.35
C LEU A 14 6.57 -6.86 -1.70
N ALA A 15 6.81 -7.86 -2.54
CA ALA A 15 6.07 -8.04 -3.80
C ALA A 15 4.58 -8.30 -3.55
N ALA A 16 4.24 -9.09 -2.54
CA ALA A 16 2.86 -9.32 -2.13
C ALA A 16 2.17 -8.03 -1.63
N GLN A 17 2.85 -7.22 -0.81
CA GLN A 17 2.33 -5.91 -0.39
C GLN A 17 2.11 -4.97 -1.58
N THR A 18 3.07 -4.92 -2.50
CA THR A 18 2.99 -4.10 -3.73
C THR A 18 1.81 -4.54 -4.60
N LEU A 19 1.62 -5.85 -4.76
CA LEU A 19 0.49 -6.41 -5.51
C LEU A 19 -0.85 -6.05 -4.85
N GLY A 20 -0.94 -6.15 -3.52
CA GLY A 20 -2.15 -5.79 -2.77
C GLY A 20 -2.48 -4.31 -2.88
N ALA A 21 -1.48 -3.43 -2.75
CA ALA A 21 -1.64 -2.00 -2.94
C ALA A 21 -2.05 -1.66 -4.38
N ALA A 22 -1.41 -2.28 -5.37
CA ALA A 22 -1.75 -2.08 -6.79
C ALA A 22 -3.18 -2.54 -7.11
N LEU A 23 -3.62 -3.68 -6.56
CA LEU A 23 -5.00 -4.17 -6.69
C LEU A 23 -6.01 -3.16 -6.13
N LEU A 24 -5.75 -2.62 -4.95
CA LEU A 24 -6.61 -1.62 -4.31
C LEU A 24 -6.72 -0.35 -5.17
N VAL A 25 -5.61 0.16 -5.70
CA VAL A 25 -5.63 1.31 -6.62
C VAL A 25 -6.37 0.97 -7.90
N TRP A 26 -6.02 -0.14 -8.56
CA TRP A 26 -6.57 -0.53 -9.86
C TRP A 26 -8.08 -0.70 -9.82
N LYS A 27 -8.61 -1.32 -8.78
CA LYS A 27 -10.06 -1.50 -8.58
C LYS A 27 -10.77 -0.22 -8.13
N SER A 28 -10.04 0.78 -7.64
CA SER A 28 -10.59 2.10 -7.30
C SER A 28 -10.71 3.04 -8.52
N ILE A 29 -9.95 2.82 -9.58
CA ILE A 29 -10.02 3.60 -10.84
C ILE A 29 -11.42 3.62 -11.48
N PRO A 30 -12.13 2.49 -11.70
CA PRO A 30 -13.46 2.53 -12.32
C PRO A 30 -14.45 3.33 -11.48
N VAL A 31 -14.38 3.18 -10.15
CA VAL A 31 -15.19 3.96 -9.21
C VAL A 31 -14.91 5.46 -9.39
N TYR A 32 -13.64 5.85 -9.52
CA TYR A 32 -13.25 7.23 -9.78
C TYR A 32 -13.77 7.78 -11.12
N ARG A 33 -13.75 6.97 -12.18
CA ARG A 33 -14.31 7.37 -13.49
C ARG A 33 -15.82 7.60 -13.42
N GLU A 34 -16.54 6.69 -12.77
CA GLU A 34 -17.98 6.83 -12.58
C GLU A 34 -18.32 8.09 -11.75
N PHE A 35 -17.49 8.43 -10.77
CA PHE A 35 -17.60 9.68 -10.01
C PHE A 35 -17.43 10.94 -10.87
N ILE A 36 -16.43 10.99 -11.75
CA ILE A 36 -16.22 12.15 -12.64
C ILE A 36 -17.36 12.25 -13.66
N GLU A 37 -17.82 11.12 -14.18
CA GLU A 37 -18.88 11.07 -15.19
C GLU A 37 -20.30 11.23 -14.60
N ALA A 38 -20.42 11.43 -13.28
CA ALA A 38 -21.69 11.48 -12.54
C ALA A 38 -22.62 10.28 -12.83
N ARG A 39 -22.04 9.12 -13.17
CA ARG A 39 -22.76 7.89 -13.49
C ARG A 39 -23.00 7.09 -12.21
N ILE A 40 -24.13 6.39 -12.15
CA ILE A 40 -24.37 5.42 -11.07
C ILE A 40 -23.37 4.27 -11.23
N PRO A 41 -22.67 3.86 -10.17
CA PRO A 41 -21.69 2.78 -10.26
C PRO A 41 -22.30 1.48 -10.79
N ASP A 42 -21.76 0.96 -11.90
CA ASP A 42 -22.26 -0.26 -12.54
C ASP A 42 -21.66 -1.51 -11.88
N VAL A 43 -20.57 -1.33 -11.12
CA VAL A 43 -19.90 -2.41 -10.41
C VAL A 43 -20.70 -2.82 -9.15
N PRO A 44 -21.07 -4.10 -9.01
CA PRO A 44 -21.71 -4.58 -7.79
C PRO A 44 -20.84 -4.30 -6.57
N ARG A 45 -21.38 -3.56 -5.58
CA ARG A 45 -20.61 -3.12 -4.41
C ARG A 45 -19.95 -4.28 -3.65
N GLY A 46 -20.58 -5.45 -3.61
CA GLY A 46 -20.02 -6.66 -2.99
C GLY A 46 -18.71 -7.12 -3.63
N VAL A 47 -18.55 -6.95 -4.95
CA VAL A 47 -17.32 -7.29 -5.67
C VAL A 47 -16.20 -6.33 -5.28
N LEU A 48 -16.49 -5.03 -5.17
CA LEU A 48 -15.51 -4.03 -4.71
C LEU A 48 -15.05 -4.32 -3.28
N TYR A 49 -15.97 -4.68 -2.38
CA TYR A 49 -15.61 -5.06 -1.01
C TYR A 49 -14.76 -6.33 -0.94
N ALA A 50 -15.08 -7.34 -1.75
CA ALA A 50 -14.26 -8.55 -1.82
C ALA A 50 -12.81 -8.23 -2.25
N TRP A 51 -12.64 -7.39 -3.28
CA TRP A 51 -11.31 -6.94 -3.70
C TRP A 51 -10.60 -6.09 -2.64
N ALA A 52 -11.34 -5.24 -1.92
CA ALA A 52 -10.79 -4.46 -0.82
C ALA A 52 -10.26 -5.37 0.29
N PHE A 53 -11.05 -6.36 0.72
CA PHE A 53 -10.63 -7.34 1.73
C PHE A 53 -9.42 -8.15 1.27
N ILE A 54 -9.39 -8.62 0.01
CA ILE A 54 -8.26 -9.37 -0.54
C ILE A 54 -7.00 -8.52 -0.55
N GLY A 55 -7.07 -7.30 -1.11
CA GLY A 55 -5.91 -6.41 -1.22
C GLY A 55 -5.36 -6.00 0.14
N MET A 56 -6.26 -5.58 1.05
CA MET A 56 -5.92 -5.23 2.43
C MET A 56 -5.33 -6.42 3.20
N GLY A 57 -5.98 -7.59 3.11
CA GLY A 57 -5.52 -8.82 3.74
C GLY A 57 -4.13 -9.22 3.26
N LEU A 58 -3.87 -9.09 1.95
CA LEU A 58 -2.56 -9.38 1.36
C LEU A 58 -1.47 -8.44 1.89
N VAL A 59 -1.76 -7.13 1.96
CA VAL A 59 -0.81 -6.15 2.50
C VAL A 59 -0.52 -6.42 3.97
N HIS A 60 -1.53 -6.61 4.82
CA HIS A 60 -1.31 -6.87 6.24
C HIS A 60 -0.60 -8.21 6.48
N ALA A 61 -1.05 -9.29 5.85
CA ALA A 61 -0.47 -10.62 6.01
C ALA A 61 1.00 -10.66 5.57
N ALA A 62 1.37 -9.87 4.56
CA ALA A 62 2.75 -9.77 4.10
C ALA A 62 3.59 -8.77 4.90
N TYR A 63 2.99 -7.71 5.45
CA TYR A 63 3.70 -6.70 6.24
C TYR A 63 4.23 -7.24 7.57
N TRP A 64 3.40 -7.92 8.36
CA TRP A 64 3.77 -8.37 9.71
C TRP A 64 4.98 -9.31 9.74
N PRO A 65 5.09 -10.32 8.86
CA PRO A 65 6.29 -11.15 8.76
C PRO A 65 7.51 -10.36 8.29
N ASN A 66 7.31 -9.39 7.39
CA ASN A 66 8.40 -8.62 6.81
C ASN A 66 9.04 -7.64 7.79
N LEU A 67 8.28 -7.20 8.80
CA LEU A 67 8.77 -6.32 9.86
C LEU A 67 9.98 -6.91 10.59
N ARG A 68 10.05 -8.25 10.71
CA ARG A 68 11.18 -8.97 11.33
C ARG A 68 12.35 -9.22 10.37
N SER A 69 12.12 -9.09 9.06
CA SER A 69 13.17 -9.25 8.05
C SER A 69 13.97 -7.97 7.95
N THR A 70 15.26 -8.05 7.61
CA THR A 70 16.07 -6.86 7.28
C THR A 70 16.05 -6.64 5.76
N PRO A 71 15.97 -5.39 5.27
CA PRO A 71 16.07 -5.10 3.85
C PRO A 71 17.44 -5.59 3.32
N PRO A 72 17.48 -6.50 2.32
CA PRO A 72 18.70 -7.01 1.73
C PRO A 72 19.24 -5.99 0.74
N VAL A 73 19.88 -4.95 1.25
CA VAL A 73 20.56 -3.95 0.42
C VAL A 73 21.98 -4.39 0.12
N GLY A 74 22.43 -4.13 -1.12
CA GLY A 74 23.80 -4.38 -1.54
C GLY A 74 24.81 -3.52 -0.78
N PRO A 75 26.11 -3.80 -0.92
CA PRO A 75 27.16 -3.05 -0.23
C PRO A 75 27.31 -1.61 -0.73
N LEU A 76 26.71 -1.26 -1.88
CA LEU A 76 26.83 0.05 -2.50
C LEU A 76 25.59 0.90 -2.20
N PRO A 77 25.75 2.14 -1.70
CA PRO A 77 24.65 3.06 -1.49
C PRO A 77 24.07 3.50 -2.84
N MET A 78 22.74 3.53 -2.94
CA MET A 78 21.98 4.00 -4.10
C MET A 78 21.03 5.14 -3.66
N PRO A 79 21.57 6.32 -3.31
CA PRO A 79 20.81 7.39 -2.67
C PRO A 79 19.67 7.94 -3.54
N VAL A 80 19.89 8.05 -4.86
CA VAL A 80 18.86 8.50 -5.80
C VAL A 80 17.68 7.54 -5.80
N LEU A 81 17.94 6.23 -5.90
CA LEU A 81 16.88 5.22 -5.89
C LEU A 81 16.14 5.21 -4.55
N GLY A 82 16.86 5.32 -3.43
CA GLY A 82 16.25 5.37 -2.11
C GLY A 82 15.31 6.57 -1.92
N HIS A 83 15.71 7.76 -2.37
CA HIS A 83 14.84 8.94 -2.35
C HIS A 83 13.63 8.80 -3.29
N LEU A 84 13.79 8.22 -4.48
CA LEU A 84 12.67 7.97 -5.39
C LEU A 84 11.65 7.02 -4.75
N VAL A 85 12.09 5.98 -4.05
CA VAL A 85 11.21 5.05 -3.33
C VAL A 85 10.47 5.76 -2.19
N GLN A 86 11.16 6.58 -1.39
CA GLN A 86 10.52 7.38 -0.33
C GLN A 86 9.53 8.41 -0.88
N PHE A 87 9.85 9.03 -2.01
CA PHE A 87 8.96 9.96 -2.68
C PHE A 87 7.70 9.23 -3.18
N ALA A 88 7.86 8.08 -3.83
CA ALA A 88 6.74 7.26 -4.29
C ALA A 88 5.85 6.78 -3.13
N SER A 89 6.44 6.39 -2.01
CA SER A 89 5.76 6.04 -0.76
C SER A 89 4.84 7.17 -0.28
N ARG A 90 5.37 8.39 -0.15
CA ARG A 90 4.62 9.56 0.28
C ARG A 90 3.54 9.95 -0.72
N LEU A 91 3.86 9.92 -2.01
CA LEU A 91 2.94 10.25 -3.08
C LEU A 91 1.74 9.31 -3.11
N GLY A 92 1.98 8.00 -2.95
CA GLY A 92 0.93 6.99 -2.87
C GLY A 92 -0.02 7.22 -1.68
N LEU A 93 0.53 7.53 -0.50
CA LEU A 93 -0.28 7.81 0.69
C LEU A 93 -1.12 9.08 0.53
N VAL A 94 -0.54 10.15 -0.03
CA VAL A 94 -1.27 11.40 -0.33
C VAL A 94 -2.40 11.14 -1.31
N PHE A 95 -2.13 10.38 -2.38
CA PHE A 95 -3.14 10.03 -3.37
C PHE A 95 -4.32 9.25 -2.77
N VAL A 96 -4.03 8.20 -1.99
CA VAL A 96 -5.07 7.38 -1.34
C VAL A 96 -5.83 8.18 -0.28
N GLY A 97 -5.14 9.01 0.50
CA GLY A 97 -5.76 9.89 1.48
C GLY A 97 -6.71 10.90 0.83
N ALA A 98 -6.28 11.54 -0.25
CA ALA A 98 -7.13 12.46 -1.01
C ALA A 98 -8.35 11.74 -1.60
N PHE A 99 -8.16 10.55 -2.18
CA PHE A 99 -9.26 9.74 -2.69
C PHE A 99 -10.26 9.38 -1.59
N PHE A 100 -9.78 8.93 -0.43
CA PHE A 100 -10.60 8.65 0.73
C PHE A 100 -11.40 9.89 1.15
N SER A 101 -10.77 11.07 1.25
CA SER A 101 -11.44 12.31 1.61
C SER A 101 -12.56 12.68 0.62
N VAL A 102 -12.31 12.59 -0.69
CA VAL A 102 -13.31 12.89 -1.72
C VAL A 102 -14.51 11.95 -1.60
N VAL A 103 -14.25 10.64 -1.54
CA VAL A 103 -15.31 9.63 -1.41
C VAL A 103 -16.10 9.86 -0.12
N PHE A 104 -15.41 10.07 1.01
CA PHE A 104 -16.06 10.24 2.31
C PHE A 104 -16.89 11.53 2.36
N LEU A 105 -16.35 12.67 1.94
CA LEU A 105 -17.06 13.96 2.00
C LEU A 105 -18.27 14.01 1.07
N ILE A 106 -18.16 13.45 -0.14
CA ILE A 106 -19.28 13.42 -1.10
C ILE A 106 -20.39 12.46 -0.62
N HIS A 107 -20.01 11.32 -0.03
CA HIS A 107 -20.97 10.33 0.44
C HIS A 107 -21.50 10.57 1.85
N TYR A 108 -20.86 11.43 2.65
CA TYR A 108 -21.27 11.74 4.02
C TYR A 108 -22.69 12.29 4.11
N HIS A 109 -23.12 13.06 3.10
CA HIS A 109 -24.45 13.67 3.10
C HIS A 109 -25.53 12.78 2.44
N ARG A 110 -25.14 11.74 1.68
CA ARG A 110 -26.08 10.85 0.97
C ARG A 110 -26.20 9.45 1.56
N LEU A 111 -25.27 9.01 2.41
CA LEU A 111 -25.33 7.71 3.05
C LEU A 111 -25.25 7.88 4.56
N ASP A 112 -26.23 7.31 5.26
CA ASP A 112 -25.96 6.64 6.53
C ASP A 112 -24.83 5.64 6.28
N LEU A 113 -23.58 6.09 6.38
CA LEU A 113 -22.43 5.23 6.24
C LEU A 113 -22.42 4.32 7.45
N ASP A 114 -22.93 3.10 7.26
CA ASP A 114 -22.83 2.01 8.21
C ASP A 114 -21.40 1.95 8.77
N LEU A 115 -21.29 1.72 10.08
CA LEU A 115 -20.01 1.67 10.80
C LEU A 115 -18.99 0.76 10.09
N GLU A 116 -19.47 -0.33 9.51
CA GLU A 116 -18.68 -1.27 8.70
C GLU A 116 -17.92 -0.59 7.55
N ARG A 117 -18.58 0.30 6.79
CA ARG A 117 -17.96 0.98 5.63
C ARG A 117 -16.85 1.92 6.07
N ARG A 118 -17.05 2.61 7.20
CA ARG A 118 -16.05 3.50 7.80
C ARG A 118 -14.84 2.71 8.28
N LEU A 119 -15.06 1.58 8.94
CA LEU A 119 -14.01 0.68 9.40
C LEU A 119 -13.22 0.08 8.23
N MET A 120 -13.90 -0.41 7.18
CA MET A 120 -13.25 -0.92 5.98
C MET A 120 -12.31 0.12 5.37
N ALA A 121 -12.82 1.34 5.16
CA ALA A 121 -12.04 2.38 4.51
C ALA A 121 -10.86 2.83 5.39
N LEU A 122 -11.02 2.85 6.72
CA LEU A 122 -9.92 3.05 7.67
C LEU A 122 -8.87 1.94 7.57
N LEU A 123 -9.28 0.68 7.50
CA LEU A 123 -8.37 -0.46 7.39
C LEU A 123 -7.61 -0.46 6.05
N VAL A 124 -8.27 -0.06 4.94
CA VAL A 124 -7.59 0.14 3.66
C VAL A 124 -6.54 1.24 3.77
N LEU A 125 -6.87 2.38 4.38
CA LEU A 125 -5.91 3.46 4.61
C LEU A 125 -4.74 2.99 5.48
N PHE A 126 -5.04 2.19 6.50
CA PHE A 126 -4.02 1.57 7.36
C PHE A 126 -3.13 0.59 6.59
N ALA A 127 -3.68 -0.20 5.66
CA ALA A 127 -2.89 -1.05 4.78
C ALA A 127 -1.91 -0.23 3.92
N PHE A 128 -2.38 0.87 3.31
CA PHE A 128 -1.51 1.77 2.55
C PHE A 128 -0.45 2.43 3.42
N PHE A 129 -0.78 2.79 4.66
CA PHE A 129 0.19 3.29 5.62
C PHE A 129 1.28 2.24 5.93
N CYS A 130 0.91 0.98 6.17
CA CYS A 130 1.87 -0.12 6.35
C CYS A 130 2.78 -0.29 5.14
N TYR A 131 2.20 -0.28 3.93
CA TYR A 131 2.98 -0.38 2.69
C TYR A 131 3.95 0.80 2.51
N SER A 132 3.48 2.03 2.75
CA SER A 132 4.32 3.24 2.71
C SER A 132 5.48 3.15 3.72
N LYS A 133 5.22 2.69 4.95
CA LYS A 133 6.28 2.46 5.95
C LYS A 133 7.33 1.44 5.49
N GLU A 134 6.91 0.37 4.81
CA GLU A 134 7.85 -0.61 4.27
C GLU A 134 8.70 -0.04 3.13
N LEU A 135 8.10 0.74 2.22
CA LEU A 135 8.84 1.44 1.18
C LEU A 135 9.82 2.47 1.76
N ASP A 136 9.43 3.21 2.79
CA ASP A 136 10.34 4.13 3.48
C ASP A 136 11.52 3.40 4.09
N ARG A 137 11.28 2.22 4.70
CA ARG A 137 12.31 1.36 5.27
C ARG A 137 13.28 0.86 4.20
N LEU A 138 12.77 0.46 3.04
CA LEU A 138 13.58 0.09 1.88
C LEU A 138 14.40 1.28 1.37
N GLY A 139 13.77 2.44 1.23
CA GLY A 139 14.43 3.66 0.75
C GLY A 139 15.56 4.12 1.66
N LEU A 140 15.36 4.06 2.98
CA LEU A 140 16.41 4.34 3.97
C LEU A 140 17.59 3.37 3.85
N ALA A 141 17.30 2.07 3.75
CA ALA A 141 18.35 1.06 3.60
C ALA A 141 19.14 1.23 2.29
N LEU A 142 18.50 1.76 1.22
CA LEU A 142 19.18 2.07 -0.03
C LEU A 142 20.08 3.30 0.06
N ILE A 143 19.70 4.30 0.88
CA ILE A 143 20.49 5.52 1.08
C ILE A 143 21.71 5.24 1.95
N ASP A 144 21.52 4.57 3.09
CA ASP A 144 22.58 4.24 4.05
C ASP A 144 22.57 2.74 4.35
N PRO A 145 23.20 1.91 3.50
CA PRO A 145 23.32 0.48 3.75
C PRO A 145 24.06 0.24 5.07
N PRO A 146 23.57 -0.64 5.96
CA PRO A 146 24.25 -0.92 7.22
C PRO A 146 25.69 -1.37 6.95
N ARG A 147 26.66 -0.58 7.44
CA ARG A 147 28.09 -0.90 7.34
C ARG A 147 28.30 -2.26 8.00
N ARG A 148 28.86 -3.24 7.27
CA ARG A 148 29.29 -4.49 7.91
C ARG A 148 30.34 -4.14 8.96
N PRO A 149 30.21 -4.59 10.22
CA PRO A 149 31.33 -4.57 11.14
C PRO A 149 32.42 -5.48 10.54
N GLU A 150 33.60 -4.89 10.36
CA GLU A 150 34.81 -5.57 9.87
C GLU A 150 35.32 -6.60 10.87
#